data_AF-A0A971CKD3-F1
#
_entry.id   AF-A0A971CKD3-F1
#
_cell.length_a   1.000
_cell.length_b   1.000
_cell.length_c   1.000
_cell.angle_alpha   90.00
_cell.angle_beta   90.00
_cell.angle_gamma   90.00
#
_symmetry.space_group_name_H-M   'P 1'
#
loop_
_entity.id
_entity.type
_entity.pdbx_description
1 polymer ?
#
loop_
_entity_poly.entity_id
_entity_poly.type
_entity_poly.pdbx_seq_one_letter_code
_entity_poly.pdbx_strand_id
1 'polypeptide(L)'
;MDPAELAGHATALKERGVLTSPFGVGDDFDERLLQAMADAGGGHSYYIEQAVQIPDYLTSELGETLEVVARGAALQFVLPEGVKAEPLSKFLFRQSNGSLSINLGSLVSEQEVSVVVRFQFPEGQAGESLSAGVCLTDDDGLLNSGPIEMTWRFAGDKDNEAQPRNTGAEGTILQA
;
A
#
# COMPACT_ATOMS: atom_id res chain seq x y z
N MET A 1 19.57 -34.77 -9.39
CA MET A 1 19.62 -33.30 -9.27
C MET A 1 19.77 -33.00 -7.80
N ASP A 2 20.68 -32.12 -7.40
CA ASP A 2 20.87 -31.81 -5.98
C ASP A 2 19.72 -30.90 -5.48
N PRO A 3 18.96 -31.29 -4.44
CA PRO A 3 17.92 -30.45 -3.87
C PRO A 3 18.37 -29.03 -3.52
N ALA A 4 19.61 -28.86 -3.06
CA ALA A 4 20.17 -27.56 -2.70
C ALA A 4 20.38 -26.67 -3.94
N GLU A 5 20.73 -27.26 -5.08
CA GLU A 5 20.92 -26.54 -6.35
C GLU A 5 19.59 -25.97 -6.86
N LEU A 6 18.51 -26.74 -6.77
CA LEU A 6 17.17 -26.32 -7.17
C LEU A 6 16.60 -25.21 -6.28
N ALA A 7 16.78 -25.31 -4.96
CA ALA A 7 16.43 -24.22 -4.05
C ALA A 7 17.25 -22.96 -4.34
N GLY A 8 18.56 -23.12 -4.66
CA GLY A 8 19.42 -22.01 -5.07
C GLY A 8 18.93 -21.30 -6.35
N HIS A 9 18.43 -22.04 -7.33
CA HIS A 9 17.80 -21.46 -8.52
C HIS A 9 16.51 -20.69 -8.18
N ALA A 10 15.68 -21.21 -7.27
CA ALA A 10 14.48 -20.52 -6.81
C ALA A 10 14.82 -19.20 -6.10
N THR A 11 15.87 -19.17 -5.28
CA THR A 11 16.40 -17.92 -4.69
C THR A 11 16.83 -16.92 -5.77
N ALA A 12 17.60 -17.36 -6.77
CA ALA A 12 18.06 -16.47 -7.85
C ALA A 12 16.90 -15.91 -8.70
N LEU A 13 15.81 -16.67 -8.86
CA LEU A 13 14.58 -16.19 -9.50
C LEU A 13 13.86 -15.15 -8.64
N LYS A 14 13.76 -15.39 -7.33
CA LYS A 14 13.16 -14.44 -6.38
C LYS A 14 13.91 -13.12 -6.33
N GLU A 15 15.24 -13.14 -6.33
CA GLU A 15 16.08 -11.93 -6.41
C GLU A 15 15.83 -11.10 -7.68
N ARG A 16 15.32 -11.74 -8.74
CA ARG A 16 14.92 -11.12 -10.01
C ARG A 16 13.42 -10.78 -10.07
N GLY A 17 12.70 -10.91 -8.97
CA GLY A 17 11.27 -10.61 -8.86
C GLY A 17 10.35 -11.69 -9.44
N VAL A 18 10.84 -12.92 -9.60
CA VAL A 18 10.05 -14.06 -10.08
C VAL A 18 9.80 -15.03 -8.92
N LEU A 19 8.54 -15.19 -8.52
CA LEU A 19 8.15 -16.16 -7.49
C LEU A 19 8.11 -17.57 -8.07
N THR A 20 8.35 -18.58 -7.23
CA THR A 20 8.35 -19.99 -7.64
C THR A 20 7.42 -20.80 -6.73
N SER A 21 6.39 -21.40 -7.34
CA SER A 21 5.46 -22.32 -6.68
C SER A 21 5.54 -23.71 -7.32
N PRO A 22 6.19 -24.68 -6.65
CA PRO A 22 6.30 -26.04 -7.16
C PRO A 22 5.02 -26.86 -6.91
N PHE A 23 4.69 -27.72 -7.87
CA PHE A 23 3.55 -28.64 -7.81
C PHE A 23 4.04 -30.09 -7.87
N GLY A 24 3.74 -30.87 -6.84
CA GLY A 24 3.94 -32.32 -6.81
C GLY A 24 2.68 -33.03 -7.28
N VAL A 25 2.79 -33.95 -8.24
CA VAL A 25 1.65 -34.69 -8.80
C VAL A 25 1.83 -36.19 -8.56
N GLY A 26 0.84 -36.84 -7.97
CA GLY A 26 0.93 -38.25 -7.57
C GLY A 26 1.91 -38.47 -6.41
N ASP A 27 2.34 -39.71 -6.15
CA ASP A 27 3.01 -40.05 -4.88
C ASP A 27 4.54 -40.12 -4.93
N ASP A 28 5.15 -39.89 -6.10
CA ASP A 28 6.58 -40.14 -6.36
C ASP A 28 7.46 -38.86 -6.38
N PHE A 29 6.98 -37.74 -5.82
CA PHE A 29 7.76 -36.50 -5.74
C PHE A 29 8.39 -36.33 -4.35
N ASP A 30 9.48 -35.55 -4.30
CA ASP A 30 10.14 -35.20 -3.03
C ASP A 30 9.47 -33.96 -2.43
N GLU A 31 8.53 -34.17 -1.50
CA GLU A 31 7.83 -33.11 -0.76
C GLU A 31 8.80 -32.12 -0.10
N ARG A 32 9.92 -32.61 0.45
CA ARG A 32 10.88 -31.77 1.17
C ARG A 32 11.63 -30.86 0.21
N LEU A 33 11.95 -31.36 -0.98
CA LEU A 33 12.50 -30.56 -2.05
C LEU A 33 11.52 -29.48 -2.51
N LEU A 34 10.27 -29.84 -2.78
CA LEU A 34 9.28 -28.85 -3.24
C LEU A 34 9.03 -27.77 -2.20
N GLN A 35 8.93 -28.13 -0.91
CA GLN A 35 8.84 -27.15 0.16
C GLN A 35 10.08 -26.25 0.20
N ALA A 36 11.29 -26.81 0.10
CA ALA A 36 12.52 -26.03 0.10
C ALA A 36 12.61 -25.05 -1.09
N MET A 37 12.11 -25.45 -2.26
CA MET A 37 12.03 -24.58 -3.44
C MET A 37 10.98 -23.48 -3.28
N ALA A 38 9.81 -23.79 -2.73
CA ALA A 38 8.76 -22.80 -2.44
C ALA A 38 9.27 -21.75 -1.45
N ASP A 39 9.86 -22.18 -0.33
CA ASP A 39 10.42 -21.30 0.71
C ASP A 39 11.51 -20.38 0.14
N ALA A 40 12.43 -20.96 -0.65
CA ALA A 40 13.52 -20.24 -1.29
C ALA A 40 13.03 -19.26 -2.38
N GLY A 41 12.00 -19.66 -3.14
CA GLY A 41 11.39 -18.91 -4.24
C GLY A 41 10.30 -17.92 -3.83
N GLY A 42 9.85 -17.95 -2.57
CA GLY A 42 8.80 -17.07 -2.05
C GLY A 42 7.39 -17.38 -2.55
N GLY A 43 7.12 -18.61 -3.00
CA GLY A 43 5.77 -19.11 -3.35
C GLY A 43 5.31 -20.22 -2.40
N HIS A 44 4.31 -21.01 -2.80
CA HIS A 44 3.83 -22.16 -2.03
C HIS A 44 4.11 -23.48 -2.74
N SER A 45 4.16 -24.58 -1.97
CA SER A 45 4.23 -25.94 -2.51
C SER A 45 2.89 -26.63 -2.38
N TYR A 46 2.45 -27.30 -3.45
CA TYR A 46 1.19 -28.05 -3.45
C TYR A 46 1.40 -29.53 -3.73
N TYR A 47 0.61 -30.34 -3.03
CA TYR A 47 0.35 -31.73 -3.40
C TYR A 47 -0.92 -31.79 -4.24
N ILE A 48 -0.81 -32.43 -5.40
CA ILE A 48 -1.91 -32.65 -6.33
C ILE A 48 -2.09 -34.15 -6.52
N GLU A 49 -3.20 -34.68 -6.00
CA GLU A 49 -3.55 -36.09 -6.12
C GLU A 49 -3.90 -36.44 -7.58
N GLN A 50 -4.57 -35.53 -8.30
CA GLN A 50 -4.97 -35.71 -9.69
C GLN A 50 -4.70 -34.47 -10.53
N ALA A 51 -4.11 -34.64 -11.72
CA ALA A 51 -3.75 -33.53 -12.62
C ALA A 51 -4.94 -32.61 -12.99
N VAL A 52 -6.19 -33.09 -12.89
CA VAL A 52 -7.40 -32.28 -13.10
C VAL A 52 -7.54 -31.14 -12.08
N GLN A 53 -6.87 -31.20 -10.93
CA GLN A 53 -6.89 -30.18 -9.89
C GLN A 53 -5.85 -29.07 -10.12
N ILE A 54 -4.90 -29.25 -11.05
CA ILE A 54 -3.86 -28.26 -11.37
C ILE A 54 -4.44 -26.87 -11.68
N PRO A 55 -5.51 -26.73 -12.50
CA PRO A 55 -6.09 -25.41 -12.79
C PRO A 55 -6.60 -24.69 -11.54
N ASP A 56 -7.16 -25.40 -10.57
CA ASP A 56 -7.72 -24.81 -9.34
C ASP A 56 -6.60 -24.29 -8.44
N TYR A 57 -5.54 -25.08 -8.23
CA TYR A 57 -4.37 -24.66 -7.45
C TYR A 57 -3.57 -23.55 -8.14
N LEU A 58 -3.44 -23.59 -9.47
CA LEU A 58 -2.85 -22.51 -10.24
C LEU A 58 -3.67 -21.22 -10.13
N THR A 59 -5.00 -21.31 -10.16
CA THR A 59 -5.88 -20.15 -9.96
C THR A 59 -5.75 -19.60 -8.54
N SER A 60 -5.60 -20.46 -7.53
CA SER A 60 -5.33 -20.07 -6.15
C SER A 60 -4.00 -19.33 -6.04
N GLU A 61 -2.92 -19.84 -6.63
CA GLU A 61 -1.62 -19.15 -6.61
C GLU A 61 -1.63 -17.84 -7.37
N LEU A 62 -2.30 -17.79 -8.51
CA LEU A 62 -2.47 -16.55 -9.27
C LEU A 62 -3.33 -15.54 -8.49
N GLY A 63 -4.24 -16.00 -7.63
CA GLY A 63 -5.04 -15.15 -6.74
C GLY A 63 -4.32 -14.72 -5.45
N GLU A 64 -3.43 -15.54 -4.91
CA GLU A 64 -2.65 -15.29 -3.69
C GLU A 64 -1.28 -14.65 -3.95
N THR A 65 -0.86 -14.56 -5.21
CA THR A 65 0.36 -13.85 -5.58
C THR A 65 0.19 -12.38 -5.17
N LEU A 66 1.09 -11.92 -4.30
CA LEU A 66 1.34 -10.52 -3.95
C LEU A 66 1.74 -9.72 -5.20
N GLU A 67 0.85 -9.62 -6.18
CA GLU A 67 1.06 -8.87 -7.39
C GLU A 67 1.21 -7.41 -6.97
N VAL A 68 2.29 -6.79 -7.42
CA VAL A 68 2.46 -5.35 -7.26
C VAL A 68 1.38 -4.68 -8.09
N VAL A 69 0.30 -4.27 -7.42
CA VAL A 69 -0.85 -3.58 -8.03
C VAL A 69 -0.50 -2.15 -8.42
N ALA A 70 0.54 -1.58 -7.81
CA ALA A 70 1.00 -0.24 -8.11
C ALA A 70 2.48 -0.03 -7.80
N ARG A 71 3.21 0.57 -8.72
CA ARG A 71 4.62 0.94 -8.56
C ARG A 71 4.73 2.44 -8.34
N GLY A 72 5.65 2.85 -7.46
CA GLY A 72 5.86 4.27 -7.19
C GLY A 72 4.62 4.98 -6.64
N ALA A 73 3.79 4.27 -5.86
CA ALA A 73 2.59 4.83 -5.29
C ALA A 73 2.92 6.02 -4.39
N ALA A 74 2.12 7.08 -4.50
CA ALA A 74 2.29 8.31 -3.75
C ALA A 74 0.95 8.95 -3.42
N LEU A 75 0.84 9.52 -2.22
CA LEU A 75 -0.23 10.47 -1.89
C LEU A 75 0.21 11.87 -2.29
N GLN A 76 -0.60 12.53 -3.12
CA GLN A 76 -0.37 13.92 -3.53
C GLN A 76 -1.44 14.82 -2.94
N PHE A 77 -1.00 15.83 -2.20
CA PHE A 77 -1.86 16.85 -1.62
C PHE A 77 -1.69 18.17 -2.37
N VAL A 78 -2.80 18.82 -2.67
CA VAL A 78 -2.86 20.22 -3.10
C VAL A 78 -3.33 21.03 -1.90
N LEU A 79 -2.43 21.86 -1.37
CA LEU A 79 -2.63 22.62 -0.15
C LEU A 79 -3.06 24.06 -0.50
N PRO A 80 -4.06 24.61 0.21
CA PRO A 80 -4.41 26.01 0.06
C PRO A 80 -3.31 26.92 0.63
N GLU A 81 -3.36 28.19 0.29
CA GLU A 81 -2.37 29.17 0.73
C GLU A 81 -2.29 29.24 2.27
N GLY A 82 -1.07 29.34 2.80
CA GLY A 82 -0.81 29.41 4.25
C GLY A 82 -0.87 28.06 4.98
N VAL A 83 -1.42 27.01 4.38
CA VAL A 83 -1.47 25.67 4.99
C VAL A 83 -0.17 24.90 4.78
N LYS A 84 0.36 24.34 5.86
CA LYS A 84 1.52 23.44 5.84
C LYS A 84 1.08 22.05 6.23
N ALA A 85 1.68 21.04 5.61
CA ALA A 85 1.42 19.65 5.93
C ALA A 85 2.74 18.87 6.02
N GLU A 86 2.84 17.96 6.97
CA GLU A 86 3.98 17.05 7.13
C GLU A 86 3.50 15.65 7.53
N PRO A 87 4.06 14.57 6.95
CA PRO A 87 3.78 13.23 7.44
C PRO A 87 4.41 13.02 8.82
N LEU A 88 3.70 12.28 9.68
CA LEU A 88 4.24 11.82 10.97
C LEU A 88 4.87 10.43 10.88
N SER A 89 4.61 9.74 9.77
CA SER A 89 5.18 8.45 9.41
C SER A 89 6.57 8.60 8.78
N LYS A 90 7.30 7.48 8.67
CA LYS A 90 8.69 7.43 8.15
C LYS A 90 8.78 7.52 6.63
N PHE A 91 7.69 7.81 5.92
CA PHE A 91 7.69 7.85 4.46
C PHE A 91 8.53 9.02 3.95
N LEU A 92 9.25 8.79 2.85
CA LEU A 92 9.92 9.87 2.15
C LEU A 92 8.87 10.81 1.57
N PHE A 93 9.06 12.11 1.76
CA PHE A 93 8.15 13.10 1.23
C PHE A 93 8.90 14.26 0.59
N ARG A 94 8.24 14.91 -0.36
CA ARG A 94 8.69 16.14 -0.98
C ARG A 94 7.60 17.18 -0.82
N GLN A 95 7.99 18.36 -0.37
CA GLN A 95 7.11 19.53 -0.32
C GLN A 95 7.61 20.57 -1.32
N SER A 96 6.69 21.14 -2.08
CA SER A 96 6.94 22.25 -3.01
C SER A 96 5.74 23.19 -2.93
N ASN A 97 5.89 24.46 -3.32
CA ASN A 97 4.85 25.51 -3.19
C ASN A 97 3.40 25.00 -3.39
N GLY A 98 2.63 24.91 -2.29
CA GLY A 98 1.22 24.49 -2.31
C GLY A 98 0.98 23.00 -2.54
N SER A 99 2.00 22.14 -2.46
CA SER A 99 1.85 20.69 -2.61
C SER A 99 2.75 19.87 -1.69
N LEU A 100 2.24 18.71 -1.30
CA LEU A 100 2.96 17.69 -0.55
C LEU A 100 2.82 16.36 -1.28
N SER A 101 3.92 15.68 -1.53
CA SER A 101 3.94 14.31 -2.08
C SER A 101 4.58 13.38 -1.08
N ILE A 102 3.87 12.33 -0.66
CA ILE A 102 4.35 11.29 0.26
C ILE A 102 4.51 10.00 -0.53
N ASN A 103 5.72 9.47 -0.60
CA ASN A 103 6.05 8.25 -1.33
C ASN A 103 5.75 7.01 -0.47
N LEU A 104 4.86 6.15 -0.96
CA LEU A 104 4.46 4.90 -0.32
C LEU A 104 5.25 3.68 -0.84
N GLY A 105 5.94 3.83 -1.97
CA GLY A 105 6.67 2.76 -2.64
C GLY A 105 5.75 1.89 -3.51
N SER A 106 6.11 0.63 -3.67
CA SER A 106 5.25 -0.33 -4.37
C SER A 106 4.17 -0.84 -3.42
N LEU A 107 2.93 -0.91 -3.91
CA LEU A 107 1.81 -1.52 -3.20
C LEU A 107 1.52 -2.89 -3.79
N VAL A 108 1.26 -3.87 -2.93
CA VAL A 108 0.77 -5.20 -3.32
C VAL A 108 -0.73 -5.32 -3.08
N SER A 109 -1.37 -6.30 -3.72
CA SER A 109 -2.78 -6.58 -3.50
C SER A 109 -3.11 -6.74 -2.01
N GLU A 110 -4.26 -6.24 -1.59
CA GLU A 110 -4.76 -6.28 -0.20
C GLU A 110 -3.89 -5.54 0.85
N GLN A 111 -2.84 -4.82 0.43
CA GLN A 111 -1.99 -4.08 1.36
C GLN A 111 -2.72 -2.84 1.93
N GLU A 112 -2.89 -2.82 3.25
CA GLU A 112 -3.35 -1.62 3.96
C GLU A 112 -2.16 -0.75 4.39
N VAL A 113 -2.15 0.51 3.94
CA VAL A 113 -1.14 1.51 4.34
C VAL A 113 -1.80 2.65 5.09
N SER A 114 -1.42 2.83 6.36
CA SER A 114 -1.85 3.95 7.18
C SER A 114 -0.83 5.09 7.14
N VAL A 115 -1.27 6.27 6.70
CA VAL A 115 -0.46 7.49 6.66
C VAL A 115 -1.10 8.54 7.55
N VAL A 116 -0.35 9.03 8.54
CA VAL A 116 -0.78 10.13 9.39
C VAL A 116 -0.11 11.41 8.92
N VAL A 117 -0.91 12.42 8.59
CA VAL A 117 -0.44 13.73 8.14
C VAL A 117 -0.87 14.78 9.15
N ARG A 118 0.08 15.57 9.63
CA ARG A 118 -0.19 16.74 10.45
C ARG A 118 -0.35 17.94 9.54
N PHE A 119 -1.47 18.64 9.70
CA PHE A 119 -1.71 19.91 9.04
C PHE A 119 -1.58 21.06 10.05
N GLN A 120 -0.97 22.16 9.59
CA GLN A 120 -0.86 23.43 10.30
C GLN A 120 -1.51 24.49 9.43
N PHE A 121 -2.44 25.25 10.00
CA PHE A 121 -3.25 26.21 9.27
C PHE A 121 -2.94 27.63 9.72
N PRO A 122 -3.13 28.63 8.85
CA PRO A 122 -3.05 30.03 9.25
C PRO A 122 -4.22 30.39 10.17
N GLU A 123 -4.09 31.52 10.87
CA GLU A 123 -5.23 32.15 11.54
C GLU A 123 -6.34 32.44 10.51
N GLY A 124 -7.59 32.20 10.90
CA GLY A 124 -8.74 32.31 10.02
C GLY A 124 -9.97 32.84 10.74
N GLN A 125 -10.98 33.28 9.99
CA GLN A 125 -12.18 33.82 10.62
C GLN A 125 -13.20 32.71 10.88
N ALA A 126 -13.78 32.68 12.09
CA ALA A 126 -14.81 31.69 12.42
C ALA A 126 -15.94 31.67 11.37
N GLY A 127 -16.20 30.49 10.82
CA GLY A 127 -17.16 30.26 9.74
C GLY A 127 -16.55 30.14 8.34
N GLU A 128 -15.32 30.61 8.12
CA GLU A 128 -14.54 30.41 6.90
C GLU A 128 -14.13 28.93 6.74
N SER A 129 -13.95 28.48 5.51
CA SER A 129 -13.54 27.10 5.21
C SER A 129 -12.31 27.07 4.31
N LEU A 130 -11.44 26.10 4.55
CA LEU A 130 -10.30 25.77 3.70
C LEU A 130 -10.45 24.34 3.21
N SER A 131 -10.17 24.13 1.92
CA SER A 131 -10.14 22.81 1.32
C SER A 131 -8.74 22.45 0.83
N ALA A 132 -8.34 21.20 1.01
CA ALA A 132 -7.17 20.61 0.38
C ALA A 132 -7.60 19.38 -0.43
N GLY A 133 -7.04 19.22 -1.62
CA GLY A 133 -7.25 18.01 -2.42
C GLY A 133 -6.20 16.96 -2.06
N VAL A 134 -6.60 15.69 -2.03
CA VAL A 134 -5.66 14.55 -1.98
C VAL A 134 -6.01 13.53 -3.05
N CYS A 135 -5.00 12.99 -3.74
CA CYS A 135 -5.16 11.82 -4.59
C CYS A 135 -4.05 10.80 -4.32
N LEU A 136 -4.38 9.53 -4.54
CA LEU A 136 -3.43 8.44 -4.68
C LEU A 136 -3.06 8.34 -6.16
N THR A 137 -1.76 8.25 -6.44
CA THR A 137 -1.20 8.10 -7.78
C THR A 137 -0.14 7.01 -7.79
N ASP A 138 0.19 6.47 -8.95
CA ASP A 138 1.30 5.55 -9.19
C ASP A 138 1.99 5.87 -10.52
N ASP A 139 3.11 5.20 -10.80
CA ASP A 139 3.91 5.42 -12.00
C ASP A 139 3.17 5.01 -13.30
N ASP A 140 2.32 3.99 -13.22
CA ASP A 140 1.60 3.41 -14.36
C ASP A 140 0.19 4.04 -14.53
N GLY A 141 -0.24 4.88 -13.59
CA GLY A 141 -1.54 5.57 -13.59
C GLY A 141 -2.74 4.66 -13.37
N LEU A 142 -2.53 3.46 -12.80
CA LEU A 142 -3.55 2.47 -12.49
C LEU A 142 -4.37 2.85 -11.25
N LEU A 143 -3.72 3.41 -10.24
CA LEU A 143 -4.33 4.04 -9.08
C LEU A 143 -4.66 5.48 -9.43
N ASN A 144 -5.82 5.69 -10.03
CA ASN A 144 -6.36 7.03 -10.24
C ASN A 144 -7.60 7.21 -9.37
N SER A 145 -7.38 7.42 -8.06
CA SER A 145 -8.43 8.00 -7.25
C SER A 145 -8.57 9.45 -7.69
N GLY A 146 -9.74 9.85 -8.18
CA GLY A 146 -10.04 11.26 -8.36
C GLY A 146 -9.75 12.03 -7.06
N PRO A 147 -9.44 13.33 -7.13
CA PRO A 147 -9.07 14.10 -5.95
C PRO A 147 -10.22 14.04 -4.93
N ILE A 148 -9.89 13.55 -3.74
CA ILE A 148 -10.75 13.63 -2.57
C ILE A 148 -10.53 15.00 -1.97
N GLU A 149 -11.61 15.76 -1.82
CA GLU A 149 -11.56 17.06 -1.17
C GLU A 149 -11.73 16.87 0.34
N MET A 150 -10.77 17.39 1.11
CA MET A 150 -10.87 17.51 2.56
C MET A 150 -11.16 18.97 2.89
N THR A 151 -12.23 19.23 3.63
CA THR A 151 -12.63 20.58 4.02
C THR A 151 -12.59 20.73 5.53
N TRP A 152 -11.91 21.78 5.98
CA TRP A 152 -11.91 22.22 7.36
C TRP A 152 -12.66 23.55 7.44
N ARG A 153 -13.41 23.75 8.52
CA ARG A 153 -14.04 25.04 8.83
C ARG A 153 -13.33 25.64 10.03
N PHE A 154 -13.18 26.96 10.08
CA PHE A 154 -12.71 27.66 11.26
C PHE A 154 -13.83 27.78 12.30
N ALA A 155 -13.53 27.52 13.56
CA ALA A 155 -14.47 27.69 14.66
C ALA A 155 -13.80 28.35 15.87
N GLY A 156 -14.62 28.94 16.75
CA GLY A 156 -14.13 29.50 18.00
C GLY A 156 -13.66 28.41 18.97
N ASP A 157 -12.77 28.78 19.91
CA ASP A 157 -12.10 27.85 20.84
C ASP A 157 -13.03 26.85 21.53
N LYS A 158 -14.17 27.32 22.03
CA LYS A 158 -15.14 26.48 22.74
C LYS A 158 -15.75 25.38 21.86
N ASP A 159 -15.94 25.65 20.58
CA ASP A 159 -16.54 24.71 19.63
C ASP A 159 -15.50 23.73 19.09
N ASN A 160 -14.22 24.08 19.13
CA ASN A 160 -13.11 23.20 18.77
C ASN A 160 -12.76 22.21 19.89
N GLU A 161 -12.67 22.68 21.15
CA GLU A 161 -12.36 21.82 22.30
C GLU A 161 -13.42 20.75 22.57
N ALA A 162 -14.68 21.03 22.21
CA ALA A 162 -15.81 20.11 22.40
C ALA A 162 -15.84 18.96 21.38
N GLN A 163 -14.92 18.90 20.43
CA GLN A 163 -14.97 17.90 19.36
C GLN A 163 -14.52 16.52 19.85
N PRO A 164 -15.28 15.46 19.53
CA PRO A 164 -14.83 14.10 19.77
C PRO A 164 -13.56 13.87 18.96
N ARG A 165 -12.49 13.39 19.62
CA ARG A 165 -11.27 12.99 18.93
C ARG A 165 -11.61 11.88 17.96
N ASN A 166 -11.51 12.16 16.67
CA ASN A 166 -11.83 11.18 15.66
C ASN A 166 -10.72 10.13 15.60
N THR A 167 -11.01 8.92 16.04
CA THR A 167 -10.08 7.78 15.95
C THR A 167 -10.13 7.09 14.58
N GLY A 168 -11.09 7.47 13.73
CA GLY A 168 -11.14 7.15 12.30
C GLY A 168 -10.94 8.42 11.49
N ALA A 169 -10.23 8.35 10.37
CA ALA A 169 -9.85 9.51 9.58
C ALA A 169 -11.07 10.21 8.92
N GLU A 170 -11.71 11.15 9.62
CA GLU A 170 -12.57 12.17 8.99
C GLU A 170 -12.23 13.56 9.54
N GLY A 171 -12.22 14.54 8.61
CA GLY A 171 -11.65 15.88 8.74
C GLY A 171 -12.10 16.68 9.98
N THR A 172 -11.17 17.45 10.53
CA THR A 172 -11.33 18.26 11.75
C THR A 172 -11.62 19.72 11.39
N ILE A 173 -11.99 20.56 12.36
CA ILE A 173 -12.19 22.02 12.24
C ILE A 173 -11.02 22.69 12.96
N LEU A 174 -10.62 23.90 12.56
CA LEU A 174 -9.37 24.50 13.03
C LEU A 174 -9.58 25.81 13.76
N GLN A 175 -8.69 26.06 14.72
CA GLN A 175 -8.66 27.29 15.53
C GLN A 175 -8.33 28.51 14.69
N ALA A 176 -8.94 29.63 15.09
CA ALA A 176 -8.65 30.99 14.63
C ALA A 176 -7.44 31.58 15.34
#